data_AF-R1G4S4-F1
#
_entry.id   AF-R1G4S4-F1
#
_cell.length_a   1.000
_cell.length_b   1.000
_cell.length_c   1.000
_cell.angle_alpha   90.00
_cell.angle_beta   90.00
_cell.angle_gamma   90.00
#
_symmetry.space_group_name_H-M   'P 1'
#
loop_
_entity.id
_entity.type
_entity.pdbx_description
1 polymer ?
#
loop_
_entity_poly.entity_id
_entity_poly.type
_entity_poly.pdbx_seq_one_letter_code
_entity_poly.pdbx_strand_id
1 'polypeptide(L)'
;MPGLSAFMLSAWAAKSGMPAAARKWSLEPAASRFTLTLAPSNRWCAHVGRQHRSNGTLLVASLARGTFQQRCFDADCREQGFRGSDELPIPLGVLQAASTALVTPSTATPELDLANDWDEGEGWSLQALAQLDAAEEKARRQLEGRVA
;
A
#
# COMPACT_ATOMS: atom_id res chain seq x y z
N MET A 1 -4.92 -3.15 2.41
CA MET A 1 -4.86 -4.46 3.11
C MET A 1 -4.06 -4.38 4.43
N PRO A 2 -4.46 -3.60 5.44
CA PRO A 2 -3.62 -3.38 6.64
C PRO A 2 -3.38 -4.65 7.48
N GLY A 3 -4.40 -5.49 7.66
CA GLY A 3 -4.31 -6.71 8.48
C GLY A 3 -3.31 -7.75 7.92
N LEU A 4 -3.37 -8.02 6.62
CA LEU A 4 -2.42 -8.90 5.95
C LEU A 4 -0.99 -8.37 6.03
N SER A 5 -0.79 -7.07 5.75
CA SER A 5 0.53 -6.45 5.84
C SER A 5 1.12 -6.54 7.25
N ALA A 6 0.33 -6.20 8.27
CA ALA A 6 0.76 -6.23 9.66
C ALA A 6 1.15 -7.65 10.09
N PHE A 7 0.34 -8.65 9.72
CA PHE A 7 0.66 -10.05 9.97
C PHE A 7 1.98 -10.47 9.31
N MET A 8 2.12 -10.24 7.99
CA MET A 8 3.33 -10.62 7.25
C MET A 8 4.59 -9.97 7.83
N LEU A 9 4.52 -8.69 8.19
CA LEU A 9 5.65 -7.96 8.78
C LEU A 9 6.00 -8.49 10.19
N SER A 10 5.00 -8.73 11.04
CA SER A 10 5.22 -9.29 12.37
C SER A 10 5.83 -10.69 12.31
N ALA A 11 5.26 -11.57 11.49
CA ALA A 11 5.78 -12.93 11.29
C ALA A 11 7.20 -12.92 10.70
N TRP A 12 7.50 -12.00 9.77
CA TRP A 12 8.84 -11.86 9.23
C TRP A 12 9.84 -11.31 10.24
N ALA A 13 9.42 -10.37 11.09
CA ALA A 13 10.27 -9.85 12.15
C ALA A 13 10.65 -10.96 13.15
N ALA A 14 9.68 -11.80 13.52
CA ALA A 14 9.92 -12.97 14.36
C ALA A 14 10.90 -13.97 13.71
N LYS A 15 10.75 -14.25 12.40
CA LYS A 15 11.65 -15.18 11.68
C LYS A 15 13.07 -14.62 11.50
N SER A 16 13.20 -13.34 11.15
CA SER A 16 14.50 -12.71 10.84
C SER A 16 15.24 -12.20 12.08
N GLY A 17 14.56 -12.08 13.23
CA GLY A 17 15.12 -11.44 14.43
C GLY A 17 15.35 -9.94 14.27
N MET A 18 14.79 -9.31 13.23
CA MET A 18 14.94 -7.88 12.97
C MET A 18 13.59 -7.19 12.80
N PRO A 19 13.44 -5.92 13.21
CA PRO A 19 12.24 -5.14 12.92
C PRO A 19 11.92 -5.15 11.41
N ALA A 20 10.64 -5.28 11.05
CA ALA A 20 10.21 -5.28 9.66
C ALA A 20 9.20 -4.14 9.43
N ALA A 21 9.45 -3.34 8.41
CA ALA A 21 8.52 -2.34 7.90
C ALA A 21 8.47 -2.42 6.37
N ALA A 22 7.33 -2.06 5.78
CA ALA A 22 7.19 -1.97 4.33
C ALA A 22 7.33 -0.51 3.88
N ARG A 23 8.11 -0.28 2.84
CA ARG A 23 8.20 1.05 2.18
C ARG A 23 7.23 1.18 1.00
N LYS A 24 6.82 0.05 0.43
CA LYS A 24 5.91 -0.03 -0.71
C LYS A 24 5.16 -1.36 -0.65
N TRP A 25 3.94 -1.36 -1.14
CA TRP A 25 3.16 -2.57 -1.36
C TRP A 25 2.57 -2.57 -2.77
N SER A 26 2.23 -3.75 -3.28
CA SER A 26 1.45 -3.93 -4.51
C SER A 26 0.53 -5.15 -4.40
N LEU A 27 -0.57 -5.11 -5.15
CA LEU A 27 -1.51 -6.22 -5.27
C LEU A 27 -1.72 -6.50 -6.76
N GLU A 28 -1.61 -7.76 -7.15
CA GLU A 28 -1.92 -8.26 -8.48
C GLU A 28 -3.08 -9.26 -8.36
N PRO A 29 -4.35 -8.82 -8.47
CA PRO A 29 -5.52 -9.67 -8.22
C PRO A 29 -5.57 -10.89 -9.14
N ALA A 30 -5.28 -10.71 -10.44
CA ALA A 30 -5.26 -11.80 -11.43
C ALA A 30 -4.25 -12.90 -11.08
N ALA A 31 -3.16 -12.55 -10.40
CA ALA A 31 -2.14 -13.49 -9.95
C ALA A 31 -2.35 -13.95 -8.50
N SER A 32 -3.40 -13.49 -7.83
CA SER A 32 -3.63 -13.67 -6.39
C SER A 32 -2.37 -13.36 -5.56
N ARG A 33 -1.66 -12.28 -5.92
CA ARG A 33 -0.34 -11.97 -5.36
C ARG A 33 -0.35 -10.64 -4.64
N PHE A 34 0.10 -10.63 -3.40
CA PHE A 34 0.31 -9.42 -2.62
C PHE A 34 1.79 -9.32 -2.26
N THR A 35 2.41 -8.18 -2.56
CA THR A 35 3.86 -7.99 -2.38
C THR A 35 4.14 -6.81 -1.46
N LEU A 36 5.00 -7.01 -0.47
CA LEU A 36 5.58 -5.97 0.36
C LEU A 36 7.05 -5.81 0.02
N THR A 37 7.47 -4.61 -0.36
CA THR A 37 8.89 -4.27 -0.42
C THR A 37 9.33 -3.78 0.95
N LEU A 38 10.31 -4.44 1.56
CA LEU A 38 10.79 -4.09 2.89
C LEU A 38 11.58 -2.78 2.86
N ALA A 39 11.52 -2.06 3.98
CA ALA A 39 12.28 -0.84 4.22
C ALA A 39 13.79 -1.15 4.31
N PRO A 40 14.68 -0.17 4.05
CA PRO A 40 16.13 -0.37 4.13
C PRO A 40 16.65 -0.85 5.49
N SER A 41 15.88 -0.68 6.58
CA SER A 41 16.18 -1.21 7.91
C SER A 41 16.10 -2.74 7.99
N ASN A 42 15.46 -3.39 7.02
CA ASN A 42 15.37 -4.84 6.93
C ASN A 42 15.76 -5.33 5.54
N ARG A 43 17.06 -5.62 5.37
CA ARG A 43 17.66 -6.25 4.18
C ARG A 43 18.13 -7.68 4.45
N TRP A 44 17.67 -8.28 5.55
CA TRP A 44 18.09 -9.62 5.94
C TRP A 44 17.55 -10.63 4.94
N CYS A 45 18.42 -11.49 4.43
CA CYS A 45 18.08 -12.50 3.45
C CYS A 45 18.20 -13.89 4.06
N ALA A 46 17.11 -14.65 4.01
CA ALA A 46 17.07 -16.03 4.52
C ALA A 46 18.01 -16.97 3.76
N HIS A 47 18.26 -16.71 2.47
CA HIS A 47 19.19 -17.50 1.66
C HIS A 47 20.63 -17.38 2.15
N VAL A 48 21.05 -16.15 2.48
CA VAL A 48 22.43 -15.84 2.87
C VAL A 48 22.62 -15.90 4.39
N GLY A 49 21.54 -15.77 5.17
CA GLY A 49 21.57 -15.72 6.64
C GLY A 49 22.06 -14.39 7.21
N ARG A 50 22.15 -13.32 6.40
CA ARG A 50 22.61 -11.98 6.83
C ARG A 50 21.96 -10.85 6.02
N GLN A 51 22.26 -9.60 6.38
CA GLN A 51 21.82 -8.43 5.62
C GLN A 51 22.63 -8.23 4.32
N HIS A 52 21.92 -7.88 3.25
CA HIS A 52 22.54 -7.32 2.04
C HIS A 52 22.98 -5.87 2.25
N ARG A 53 24.04 -5.45 1.55
CA ARG A 53 24.63 -4.11 1.69
C ARG A 53 23.81 -3.02 1.00
N SER A 54 23.31 -3.27 -0.22
CA SER A 54 22.67 -2.26 -1.08
C SER A 54 21.36 -2.72 -1.71
N ASN A 55 21.16 -4.03 -1.85
CA ASN A 55 19.93 -4.60 -2.41
C ASN A 55 18.86 -4.78 -1.33
N GLY A 56 17.59 -4.65 -1.72
CA GLY A 56 16.44 -4.82 -0.83
C GLY A 56 15.90 -6.24 -0.85
N THR A 57 15.00 -6.52 0.08
CA THR A 57 14.23 -7.76 0.13
C THR A 57 12.73 -7.46 0.07
N LEU A 58 11.95 -8.44 -0.35
CA LEU A 58 10.51 -8.31 -0.48
C LEU A 58 9.81 -9.57 0.05
N LEU A 59 8.60 -9.42 0.57
CA LEU A 59 7.72 -10.53 0.94
C LEU A 59 6.64 -10.66 -0.12
N VAL A 60 6.45 -11.87 -0.65
CA VAL A 60 5.41 -12.19 -1.62
C VAL A 60 4.43 -13.16 -0.97
N ALA A 61 3.18 -12.74 -0.83
CA ALA A 61 2.08 -13.60 -0.46
C ALA A 61 1.35 -14.12 -1.70
N SER A 62 1.09 -15.43 -1.72
CA SER A 62 0.11 -16.07 -2.59
C SER A 62 -1.20 -16.20 -1.82
N LEU A 63 -2.18 -15.38 -2.18
CA LEU A 63 -3.50 -15.36 -1.55
C LEU A 63 -4.28 -16.65 -1.84
N ALA A 64 -4.10 -17.23 -3.04
CA ALA A 64 -4.72 -18.49 -3.42
C ALA A 64 -4.20 -19.68 -2.60
N ARG A 65 -2.91 -19.65 -2.22
CA ARG A 65 -2.26 -20.73 -1.47
C ARG A 65 -2.22 -20.49 0.03
N GLY A 66 -2.52 -19.26 0.47
CA GLY A 66 -2.50 -18.89 1.87
C GLY A 66 -1.10 -18.88 2.48
N THR A 67 -0.07 -18.58 1.69
CA THR A 67 1.33 -18.58 2.13
C THR A 67 2.03 -17.30 1.71
N PHE A 68 3.15 -16.99 2.36
CA PHE A 68 4.07 -15.98 1.90
C PHE A 68 5.52 -16.41 2.04
N GLN A 69 6.39 -15.86 1.22
CA GLN A 69 7.82 -16.14 1.23
C GLN A 69 8.61 -14.85 0.98
N GLN A 70 9.87 -14.83 1.39
CA GLN A 70 10.79 -13.78 0.98
C GLN A 70 11.32 -14.03 -0.43
N ARG A 71 11.52 -12.95 -1.17
CA ARG A 71 12.43 -12.91 -2.32
C ARG A 71 13.46 -11.79 -2.14
N CYS A 72 14.57 -11.88 -2.86
CA CYS A 72 15.64 -10.90 -2.82
C CYS A 72 15.83 -10.26 -4.20
N PHE A 73 16.21 -8.98 -4.24
CA PHE A 73 16.61 -8.28 -5.47
C PHE A 73 18.09 -8.47 -5.82
N ASP A 74 18.84 -9.14 -4.94
CA ASP A 74 20.29 -9.30 -5.08
C ASP A 74 20.66 -10.25 -6.22
N ALA A 75 21.57 -9.82 -7.10
CA ALA A 75 21.97 -10.56 -8.29
C ALA A 75 22.63 -11.89 -7.92
N ASP A 76 23.50 -11.89 -6.90
CA ASP A 76 24.20 -13.10 -6.45
C ASP A 76 23.20 -14.16 -5.97
N CYS A 77 22.15 -13.74 -5.25
CA CYS A 77 21.06 -14.66 -4.87
C CYS A 77 20.41 -15.29 -6.11
N ARG A 78 20.10 -14.47 -7.12
CA ARG A 78 19.44 -14.94 -8.35
C ARG A 78 20.33 -15.88 -9.16
N GLU A 79 21.61 -15.56 -9.28
CA GLU A 79 22.63 -16.36 -9.97
C GLU A 79 22.85 -17.71 -9.28
N GLN A 80 22.85 -17.74 -7.95
CA GLN A 80 22.88 -18.96 -7.15
C GLN A 80 21.57 -19.77 -7.21
N GLY A 81 20.59 -19.33 -8.00
CA GLY A 81 19.34 -20.07 -8.18
C GLY A 81 18.26 -19.80 -7.13
N PHE A 82 18.45 -18.84 -6.22
CA PHE A 82 17.44 -18.52 -5.21
C PHE A 82 16.14 -18.04 -5.88
N ARG A 83 15.02 -18.72 -5.59
CA ARG A 83 13.69 -18.34 -6.11
C ARG A 83 12.77 -17.81 -5.01
N GLY A 84 13.08 -18.07 -3.75
CA GLY A 84 12.40 -17.57 -2.57
C GLY A 84 12.75 -18.41 -1.36
N SER A 85 12.49 -17.87 -0.17
CA SER A 85 12.66 -18.63 1.08
C SER A 85 11.60 -19.71 1.20
N ASP A 86 11.71 -20.54 2.24
CA ASP A 86 10.59 -21.37 2.69
C ASP A 86 9.34 -20.52 2.91
N GLU A 87 8.22 -21.16 2.64
CA GLU A 87 6.90 -20.56 2.72
C GLU A 87 6.41 -20.57 4.16
N LEU A 88 5.85 -19.44 4.55
CA LEU A 88 5.24 -19.24 5.85
C LEU A 88 3.73 -19.20 5.69
N PRO A 89 2.97 -19.91 6.55
CA PRO A 89 1.53 -19.94 6.46
C PRO A 89 0.93 -18.58 6.86
N ILE A 90 -0.14 -18.20 6.16
CA ILE A 90 -1.00 -17.09 6.53
C ILE A 90 -2.25 -17.69 7.18
N PRO A 91 -2.60 -17.31 8.43
CA PRO A 91 -3.80 -17.79 9.09
C PRO A 91 -5.05 -17.49 8.26
N LEU A 92 -5.99 -18.46 8.22
CA LEU A 92 -7.20 -18.36 7.41
C LEU A 92 -8.01 -17.09 7.70
N GLY A 93 -8.12 -16.69 8.97
CA GLY A 93 -8.82 -15.46 9.35
C GLY A 93 -8.18 -14.18 8.77
N VAL A 94 -6.85 -14.16 8.63
CA VAL A 94 -6.13 -13.04 7.99
C VAL A 94 -6.38 -13.03 6.49
N LEU A 95 -6.40 -14.21 5.84
CA LEU A 95 -6.72 -14.34 4.41
C LEU A 95 -8.16 -13.93 4.11
N GLN A 96 -9.12 -14.38 4.91
CA GLN A 96 -10.54 -14.03 4.74
C GLN A 96 -10.76 -12.52 4.88
N ALA A 97 -10.19 -11.90 5.92
CA ALA A 97 -10.27 -10.46 6.11
C ALA A 97 -9.65 -9.68 4.93
N ALA A 98 -8.55 -10.20 4.37
CA ALA A 98 -7.91 -9.63 3.20
C ALA A 98 -8.80 -9.75 1.94
N SER A 99 -9.38 -10.93 1.69
CA SER A 99 -10.29 -11.15 0.56
C SER A 99 -11.55 -10.29 0.61
N THR A 100 -12.18 -10.16 1.79
CA THR A 100 -13.38 -9.30 1.95
C THR A 100 -13.07 -7.85 1.59
N ALA A 101 -11.91 -7.33 2.01
CA ALA A 101 -11.50 -5.97 1.67
C ALA A 101 -11.31 -5.75 0.16
N LEU A 102 -11.04 -6.79 -0.63
CA LEU A 102 -10.92 -6.73 -2.09
C LEU A 102 -12.26 -6.83 -2.82
N VAL A 103 -13.26 -7.45 -2.20
CA VAL A 103 -14.57 -7.74 -2.80
C VAL A 103 -15.59 -6.65 -2.49
N THR A 104 -15.34 -5.75 -1.52
CA THR A 104 -16.24 -4.61 -1.27
C THR A 104 -16.40 -3.80 -2.57
N PRO A 105 -17.58 -3.79 -3.23
CA PRO A 105 -17.84 -2.76 -4.21
C PRO A 105 -17.82 -1.44 -3.45
N SER A 106 -17.19 -0.43 -4.04
CA SER A 106 -17.29 0.94 -3.58
C SER A 106 -18.72 1.45 -3.81
N THR A 107 -19.70 0.98 -3.05
CA THR A 107 -21.04 1.56 -3.01
C THR A 107 -21.08 2.66 -1.97
N ALA A 108 -20.68 3.86 -2.40
CA ALA A 108 -21.18 5.13 -1.85
C ALA A 108 -20.76 6.29 -2.78
N THR A 109 -21.37 6.34 -3.96
CA THR A 109 -21.81 7.63 -4.50
C THR A 109 -23.29 7.44 -4.76
N PRO A 110 -24.20 8.18 -4.10
CA PRO A 110 -25.56 8.22 -4.59
C PRO A 110 -25.50 8.77 -6.01
N GLU A 111 -26.07 8.00 -6.91
CA GLU A 111 -26.38 8.29 -8.29
C GLU A 111 -26.90 9.74 -8.43
N LEU A 112 -26.07 10.61 -9.00
CA LEU A 112 -26.56 11.76 -9.75
C LEU A 112 -26.45 11.35 -11.21
N ASP A 113 -27.58 10.86 -11.70
CA ASP A 113 -27.85 10.65 -13.12
C ASP A 113 -27.74 12.02 -13.82
N LEU A 114 -26.57 12.27 -14.39
CA LEU A 114 -26.37 13.29 -15.42
C LEU A 114 -25.53 12.66 -16.51
N ALA A 115 -26.20 11.85 -17.32
CA ALA A 115 -25.87 11.80 -18.74
C ALA A 115 -25.80 13.24 -19.27
N ASN A 116 -24.58 13.74 -19.49
CA ASN A 116 -24.23 14.64 -20.59
C ASN A 116 -22.71 14.84 -20.63
N ASP A 117 -22.15 14.45 -21.77
CA ASP A 117 -21.47 15.41 -22.64
C ASP A 117 -20.33 16.21 -21.98
N TRP A 118 -19.14 15.62 -21.99
CA TRP A 118 -17.90 16.37 -21.77
C TRP A 118 -17.57 17.14 -23.05
N ASP A 119 -18.26 18.26 -23.26
CA ASP A 119 -17.88 19.26 -24.26
C ASP A 119 -16.69 20.07 -23.71
N GLU A 120 -15.66 20.21 -24.54
CA GLU A 120 -14.44 20.93 -24.24
C GLU A 120 -14.72 22.43 -24.10
N GLY A 121 -14.88 22.87 -22.85
CA GLY A 121 -14.50 24.21 -22.43
C GLY A 121 -15.65 25.10 -22.00
N GLU A 122 -15.58 25.60 -20.76
CA GLU A 122 -15.92 26.97 -20.42
C GLU A 122 -15.11 27.40 -19.19
N GLY A 123 -14.67 28.67 -19.21
CA GLY A 123 -13.92 29.29 -18.14
C GLY A 123 -14.73 29.44 -16.85
N TRP A 124 -14.02 29.52 -15.74
CA TRP A 124 -14.58 29.72 -14.40
C TRP A 124 -15.50 30.94 -14.38
N SER A 125 -16.74 30.77 -13.93
CA SER A 125 -17.71 31.87 -13.89
C SER A 125 -17.26 32.95 -12.90
N LEU A 126 -17.56 34.22 -13.20
CA LEU A 126 -17.25 35.36 -12.32
C LEU A 126 -17.89 35.21 -10.92
N GLN A 127 -19.00 34.46 -10.80
CA GLN A 127 -19.61 34.14 -9.52
C GLN A 127 -18.78 33.14 -8.71
N ALA A 128 -18.15 32.15 -9.35
CA ALA A 128 -17.28 31.20 -8.67
C ALA A 128 -15.99 31.87 -8.16
N LEU A 129 -15.42 32.79 -8.94
CA LEU A 129 -14.29 33.61 -8.50
C LEU A 129 -14.68 34.54 -7.33
N ALA A 130 -15.83 35.21 -7.42
CA ALA A 130 -16.32 36.06 -6.34
C ALA A 130 -16.60 35.29 -5.03
N GLN A 131 -17.01 34.02 -5.12
CA GLN A 131 -17.20 33.16 -3.96
C GLN A 131 -15.88 32.77 -3.28
N LEU A 132 -14.81 32.58 -4.05
CA LEU A 132 -13.47 32.33 -3.50
C LEU A 132 -12.91 33.58 -2.81
N ASP A 133 -13.00 34.75 -3.44
CA ASP A 133 -12.54 36.00 -2.85
C ASP A 133 -13.27 36.31 -1.52
N ALA A 134 -14.61 36.11 -1.50
CA ALA A 134 -15.41 36.29 -0.29
C ALA A 134 -15.04 35.28 0.82
N ALA A 135 -14.69 34.05 0.44
CA ALA A 135 -14.24 33.03 1.39
C ALA A 135 -12.86 33.39 1.99
N GLU A 136 -11.93 33.89 1.16
CA GLU A 136 -10.62 34.35 1.62
C GLU A 136 -10.73 35.57 2.54
N GLU A 137 -11.57 36.55 2.22
CA GLU A 137 -11.74 37.72 3.09
C GLU A 137 -12.36 37.37 4.44
N LYS A 138 -13.33 36.43 4.46
CA LYS A 138 -13.91 35.91 5.71
C LYS A 138 -12.87 35.19 6.56
N ALA A 139 -12.00 34.37 5.94
CA ALA A 139 -10.92 33.68 6.63
C ALA A 139 -9.91 34.67 7.23
N ARG A 140 -9.57 35.74 6.50
CA ARG A 140 -8.64 36.78 6.99
C ARG A 140 -9.18 37.51 8.21
N ARG A 141 -10.46 37.93 8.17
CA ARG A 141 -11.13 38.59 9.31
C ARG A 141 -11.24 37.68 10.55
N GLN A 142 -11.42 36.37 10.36
CA GLN A 142 -11.43 35.42 11.47
C GLN A 142 -10.05 35.23 12.12
N LEU A 143 -8.97 35.41 11.36
CA LEU A 143 -7.61 35.36 11.88
C LEU A 143 -7.27 36.64 12.67
N GLU A 144 -7.65 37.81 12.16
CA GLU A 144 -7.41 39.12 12.80
C GLU A 144 -8.19 39.28 14.11
N GLY A 145 -9.35 38.63 14.26
CA GLY A 145 -10.14 38.62 15.51
C GLY A 145 -9.66 37.66 16.61
N ARG A 146 -8.61 36.86 16.37
CA ARG A 146 -8.04 35.90 17.36
C ARG A 146 -6.74 36.38 18.01
N VAL A 147 -6.29 37.60 17.72
CA VAL A 147 -5.06 38.21 18.27
C VAL A 147 -5.39 39.47 19.10
N ALA A 148 -6.47 39.41 19.88
CA ALA A 148 -6.81 40.41 20.91
C ALA A 148 -6.90 39.74 22.28
#